data_AF-A0A497F9H5-F1
#
_entry.id   AF-A0A497F9H5-F1
#
_cell.length_a   1.000
_cell.length_b   1.000
_cell.length_c   1.000
_cell.angle_alpha   90.00
_cell.angle_beta   90.00
_cell.angle_gamma   90.00
#
_symmetry.space_group_name_H-M   'P 1'
#
loop_
_entity.id
_entity.type
_entity.pdbx_description
1 polymer ?
#
loop_
_entity_poly.entity_id
_entity_poly.type
_entity_poly.pdbx_seq_one_letter_code
_entity_poly.pdbx_strand_id
1 'polypeptide(L)'
;MVKRSNELDVVDKVLSKAERLINEGRVVRVSDRLFYVIGDHMKYFVRVGPEGPHCMCEGFKKRGFCSHSIAVMMVLLGRYDVKVLEEKVRERLLRDRQLLGRGRKMR
;
A
#
# COMPACT_ATOMS: atom_id res chain seq x y z
N MET A 1 -16.45 2.81 30.18
CA MET A 1 -15.86 2.54 28.85
C MET A 1 -16.40 3.56 27.86
N VAL A 2 -15.62 4.57 27.51
CA VAL A 2 -16.03 5.62 26.56
C VAL A 2 -15.97 5.05 25.15
N LYS A 3 -17.11 5.06 24.44
CA LYS A 3 -17.16 4.73 23.00
C LYS A 3 -16.31 5.76 22.26
N ARG A 4 -15.08 5.39 21.85
CA ARG A 4 -14.28 6.22 20.93
C ARG A 4 -15.12 6.46 19.67
N SER A 5 -15.16 7.70 19.20
CA SER A 5 -15.95 8.12 18.04
C SER A 5 -15.57 7.30 16.80
N ASN A 6 -16.59 6.89 16.03
CA ASN A 6 -16.49 5.99 14.87
C ASN A 6 -15.47 6.45 13.80
N GLU A 7 -15.18 7.75 13.72
CA GLU A 7 -14.25 8.32 12.75
C GLU A 7 -12.77 8.04 13.08
N LEU A 8 -12.40 8.05 14.38
CA LEU A 8 -11.04 7.73 14.80
C LEU A 8 -10.68 6.28 14.42
N ASP A 9 -11.63 5.36 14.56
CA ASP A 9 -11.47 3.96 14.15
C ASP A 9 -11.27 3.80 12.64
N VAL A 10 -11.95 4.60 11.81
CA VAL A 10 -11.77 4.56 10.36
C VAL A 10 -10.37 5.04 9.95
N VAL A 11 -9.90 6.14 10.55
CA VAL A 11 -8.56 6.68 10.28
C VAL A 11 -7.48 5.68 10.70
N ASP A 12 -7.58 5.12 11.90
CA ASP A 12 -6.65 4.13 12.43
C ASP A 12 -6.58 2.89 11.54
N LYS A 13 -7.73 2.40 11.05
CA LYS A 13 -7.80 1.28 10.10
C LYS A 13 -7.14 1.59 8.77
N VAL A 14 -7.33 2.81 8.25
CA VAL A 14 -6.72 3.25 6.98
C VAL A 14 -5.20 3.35 7.12
N LEU A 15 -4.71 3.95 8.22
CA LEU A 15 -3.28 4.09 8.50
C LEU A 15 -2.62 2.72 8.69
N SER A 16 -3.18 1.87 9.55
CA SER A 16 -2.67 0.52 9.79
C SER A 16 -2.59 -0.29 8.50
N LYS A 17 -3.60 -0.16 7.64
CA LYS A 17 -3.60 -0.82 6.33
C LYS A 17 -2.53 -0.23 5.40
N ALA A 18 -2.34 1.09 5.38
CA ALA A 18 -1.31 1.73 4.57
C ALA A 18 0.10 1.24 4.95
N GLU A 19 0.43 1.22 6.24
CA GLU A 19 1.71 0.70 6.75
C GLU A 19 1.90 -0.77 6.39
N ARG A 20 0.86 -1.60 6.56
CA ARG A 20 0.89 -3.00 6.16
C ARG A 20 1.19 -3.18 4.67
N LEU A 21 0.56 -2.38 3.80
CA LEU A 21 0.83 -2.43 2.35
C LEU A 21 2.31 -2.15 2.03
N ILE A 22 2.92 -1.18 2.71
CA ILE A 22 4.34 -0.86 2.53
C ILE A 22 5.22 -2.02 3.02
N ASN A 23 5.01 -2.46 4.26
CA ASN A 23 5.83 -3.48 4.91
C ASN A 23 5.76 -4.84 4.22
N GLU A 24 4.62 -5.18 3.61
CA GLU A 24 4.46 -6.42 2.85
C GLU A 24 5.01 -6.33 1.41
N GLY A 25 5.63 -5.20 1.03
CA GLY A 25 6.17 -4.99 -0.33
C GLY A 25 5.10 -4.75 -1.38
N ARG A 26 3.88 -4.35 -0.99
CA ARG A 26 2.73 -4.16 -1.88
C ARG A 26 2.68 -2.78 -2.54
N VAL A 27 3.60 -1.88 -2.21
CA VAL A 27 3.74 -0.57 -2.87
C VAL A 27 5.00 -0.58 -3.72
N VAL A 28 4.84 -0.36 -5.03
CA VAL A 28 5.94 -0.34 -6.01
C VAL A 28 5.95 1.03 -6.68
N ARG A 29 7.09 1.71 -6.65
CA ARG A 29 7.29 2.94 -7.43
C ARG A 29 7.54 2.55 -8.89
N VAL A 30 6.69 3.04 -9.80
CA VAL A 30 6.81 2.80 -11.25
C VAL A 30 7.53 3.95 -11.94
N SER A 31 7.29 5.18 -11.47
CA SER A 31 8.00 6.39 -11.87
C SER A 31 7.94 7.42 -10.75
N ASP A 32 8.47 8.61 -10.97
CA ASP A 32 8.40 9.69 -10.00
C ASP A 32 6.96 10.10 -9.62
N ARG A 33 6.00 9.87 -10.52
CA ARG A 33 4.60 10.29 -10.35
C ARG A 33 3.59 9.15 -10.39
N LEU A 34 4.05 7.90 -10.40
CA LEU A 34 3.17 6.74 -10.52
C LEU A 34 3.63 5.61 -9.60
N PHE A 35 2.70 5.14 -8.78
CA PHE A 35 2.88 3.99 -7.92
C PHE A 35 1.87 2.90 -8.27
N TYR A 36 2.33 1.66 -8.27
CA TYR A 36 1.50 0.48 -8.37
C TYR A 36 1.32 -0.12 -6.98
N VAL A 37 0.07 -0.26 -6.54
CA VAL A 37 -0.28 -0.70 -5.20
C VAL A 37 -1.15 -1.95 -5.28
N ILE A 38 -0.70 -3.03 -4.65
CA ILE A 38 -1.47 -4.28 -4.54
C ILE A 38 -2.39 -4.18 -3.32
N GLY A 39 -3.67 -3.94 -3.54
CA GLY A 39 -4.68 -4.03 -2.49
C GLY A 39 -5.04 -5.48 -2.16
N ASP A 40 -5.95 -5.67 -1.21
CA ASP A 40 -6.37 -7.03 -0.81
C ASP A 40 -7.25 -7.72 -1.87
N HIS A 41 -8.01 -6.94 -2.64
CA HIS A 41 -8.93 -7.47 -3.65
C HIS A 41 -8.47 -7.18 -5.08
N MET A 42 -7.86 -6.01 -5.29
CA MET A 42 -7.49 -5.51 -6.62
C MET A 42 -6.19 -4.72 -6.55
N LYS A 43 -5.60 -4.50 -7.71
CA LYS A 43 -4.40 -3.67 -7.88
C LYS A 43 -4.81 -2.28 -8.34
N TYR A 44 -4.10 -1.27 -7.87
CA TYR A 44 -4.43 0.11 -8.13
C TYR A 44 -3.18 0.86 -8.58
N PHE A 45 -3.37 1.75 -9.55
CA PHE A 45 -2.40 2.80 -9.81
C PHE A 45 -2.76 4.03 -8.98
N VAL A 46 -1.77 4.57 -8.28
CA VAL A 46 -1.86 5.83 -7.56
C VAL A 46 -1.00 6.84 -8.32
N ARG A 47 -1.64 7.88 -8.84
CA ARG A 47 -0.98 8.96 -9.59
C ARG A 47 -0.69 10.12 -8.64
N VAL A 48 0.51 10.67 -8.69
CA VAL A 48 0.88 11.86 -7.91
C VAL A 48 0.69 13.08 -8.79
N GLY A 49 -0.34 13.86 -8.49
CA GLY A 49 -0.67 15.11 -9.17
C GLY A 49 -0.26 16.34 -8.34
N PRO A 50 -0.62 17.55 -8.81
CA PRO A 50 -0.36 18.80 -8.09
C PRO A 50 -1.00 18.82 -6.69
N GLU A 51 -2.21 18.26 -6.58
CA GLU A 51 -2.99 18.16 -5.34
C GLU A 51 -2.60 16.95 -4.47
N GLY A 52 -1.55 16.22 -4.85
CA GLY A 52 -1.08 15.02 -4.15
C GLY A 52 -1.56 13.69 -4.77
N PRO A 53 -1.48 12.59 -3.99
CA PRO A 53 -1.77 11.24 -4.49
C PRO A 53 -3.25 10.99 -4.75
N HIS A 54 -3.59 10.57 -5.97
CA HIS A 54 -4.94 10.22 -6.39
C HIS A 54 -5.07 8.73 -6.68
N CYS A 55 -6.08 8.08 -6.06
CA CYS A 55 -6.39 6.66 -6.25
C CYS A 55 -7.84 6.49 -6.75
N MET A 56 -8.06 5.54 -7.65
CA MET A 56 -9.41 5.27 -8.21
C MET A 56 -10.24 4.26 -7.41
N CYS A 57 -9.80 3.85 -6.21
CA CYS A 57 -10.56 2.89 -5.41
C CYS A 57 -11.80 3.56 -4.77
N GLU A 58 -12.82 2.75 -4.46
CA GLU A 58 -14.07 3.23 -3.85
C GLU A 58 -13.85 3.99 -2.53
N GLY A 59 -12.85 3.57 -1.73
CA GLY A 59 -12.51 4.28 -0.50
C GLY A 59 -12.07 5.72 -0.75
N PHE A 60 -11.27 5.95 -1.80
CA PHE A 60 -10.81 7.28 -2.19
C PHE A 60 -11.94 8.09 -2.78
N LYS A 61 -12.74 7.53 -3.70
CA LYS A 61 -13.89 8.23 -4.30
C LYS A 61 -14.88 8.74 -3.25
N LYS A 62 -15.10 7.98 -2.17
CA LYS A 62 -16.05 8.33 -1.11
C LYS A 62 -15.53 9.37 -0.11
N ARG A 63 -14.23 9.38 0.19
CA ARG A 63 -13.65 10.17 1.29
C ARG A 63 -12.53 11.13 0.90
N GLY A 64 -12.04 11.07 -0.33
CA GLY A 64 -10.82 11.75 -0.77
C GLY A 64 -9.51 11.10 -0.28
N PHE A 65 -9.59 10.01 0.48
CA PHE A 65 -8.41 9.27 0.95
C PHE A 65 -8.68 7.77 1.13
N CYS A 66 -7.63 6.97 1.03
CA CYS A 66 -7.67 5.52 1.22
C CYS A 66 -6.30 4.99 1.63
N SER A 67 -6.21 3.74 2.08
CA SER A 67 -4.93 3.14 2.46
C SER A 67 -3.89 3.15 1.33
N HIS A 68 -4.30 3.08 0.06
CA HIS A 68 -3.37 3.12 -1.08
C HIS A 68 -2.75 4.51 -1.28
N SER A 69 -3.58 5.57 -1.27
CA SER A 69 -3.11 6.95 -1.41
C SER A 69 -2.29 7.39 -0.21
N ILE A 70 -2.71 6.99 1.00
CA ILE A 70 -1.97 7.26 2.24
C ILE A 70 -0.62 6.54 2.26
N ALA A 71 -0.54 5.29 1.79
CA ALA A 71 0.75 4.61 1.69
C ALA A 71 1.73 5.35 0.75
N VAL A 72 1.24 5.85 -0.39
CA VAL A 72 2.06 6.67 -1.30
C VAL A 72 2.42 8.01 -0.66
N MET A 73 1.49 8.65 0.05
CA MET A 73 1.75 9.90 0.77
C MET A 73 2.88 9.72 1.79
N MET A 74 2.89 8.62 2.56
CA MET A 74 3.94 8.33 3.54
C MET A 74 5.33 8.24 2.89
N VAL A 75 5.40 7.66 1.69
CA VAL A 75 6.66 7.60 0.91
C VAL A 75 7.09 9.00 0.44
N LEU A 76 6.15 9.78 -0.13
CA LEU A 76 6.46 11.13 -0.62
C LEU A 76 6.88 12.08 0.49
N LEU A 77 6.33 11.93 1.69
CA LEU A 77 6.68 12.71 2.88
C LEU A 77 7.97 12.19 3.57
N GLY A 78 8.67 11.24 2.97
CA GLY A 78 9.95 10.74 3.48
C GLY A 78 9.85 9.85 4.72
N ARG A 79 8.65 9.37 5.10
CA ARG A 79 8.51 8.39 6.18
C ARG A 79 9.05 7.01 5.79
N TYR A 80 9.08 6.73 4.49
CA TYR A 80 9.71 5.55 3.92
C TYR A 80 10.54 5.97 2.70
N ASP A 81 11.82 5.59 2.70
CA ASP A 81 12.70 5.76 1.54
C ASP A 81 12.28 4.80 0.41
N VAL A 82 12.46 5.21 -0.84
CA VAL A 82 12.26 4.36 -2.03
C VAL A 82 13.09 3.08 -1.95
N LYS A 83 14.31 3.14 -1.41
CA LYS A 83 15.16 1.95 -1.18
C LYS A 83 14.49 0.93 -0.26
N VAL A 84 13.77 1.40 0.76
CA VAL A 84 12.99 0.54 1.66
C VAL A 84 11.88 -0.15 0.88
N LEU A 85 11.20 0.55 -0.04
CA LEU A 85 10.19 -0.08 -0.88
C LEU A 85 10.78 -1.19 -1.74
N GLU A 86 11.91 -0.95 -2.40
CA GLU A 86 12.59 -1.94 -3.23
C GLU A 86 13.00 -3.18 -2.43
N GLU A 87 13.50 -2.98 -1.20
CA GLU A 87 13.80 -4.06 -0.28
C GLU A 87 12.55 -4.87 0.07
N LYS A 88 11.44 -4.22 0.46
CA LYS A 88 10.19 -4.92 0.78
C LYS A 88 9.59 -5.67 -0.40
N VAL A 89 9.70 -5.11 -1.60
CA VAL A 89 9.32 -5.82 -2.84
C VAL A 89 10.19 -7.05 -3.04
N ARG A 90 11.51 -6.94 -2.88
CA ARG A 90 12.44 -8.08 -2.99
C ARG A 90 12.11 -9.16 -1.97
N GLU A 91 11.88 -8.80 -0.71
CA GLU A 91 11.48 -9.75 0.35
C GLU A 91 10.19 -10.50 -0.03
N ARG A 92 9.17 -9.79 -0.53
CA ARG A 92 7.92 -10.42 -0.98
C ARG A 92 8.17 -11.41 -2.11
N LEU A 93 8.92 -11.02 -3.13
CA LEU A 93 9.24 -11.89 -4.26
C LEU A 93 10.01 -13.16 -3.83
N LEU A 94 10.91 -13.05 -2.85
CA LEU A 94 11.61 -14.19 -2.28
C LEU A 94 10.65 -15.15 -1.54
N ARG A 95 9.70 -14.62 -0.76
CA ARG A 95 8.63 -15.42 -0.12
C ARG A 95 7.77 -16.14 -1.17
N ASP A 96 7.31 -15.41 -2.18
CA ASP A 96 6.48 -15.95 -3.25
C ASP A 96 7.22 -17.07 -4.02
N ARG A 97 8.52 -16.88 -4.30
CA ARG A 97 9.37 -17.90 -4.95
C ARG A 97 9.46 -19.19 -4.12
N GLN A 98 9.61 -19.09 -2.80
CA GLN A 98 9.68 -20.26 -1.92
C GLN A 98 8.36 -21.07 -1.95
N LEU A 99 7.22 -20.38 -1.99
CA LEU A 99 5.91 -21.03 -2.09
C LEU A 99 5.73 -21.76 -3.42
N LEU A 100 6.13 -21.14 -4.54
CA LEU A 100 6.10 -21.78 -5.85
C LEU A 100 7.03 -23.00 -5.93
N GLY A 101 8.20 -22.94 -5.30
CA GLY A 101 9.13 -24.06 -5.21
C GLY A 101 8.56 -25.25 -4.42
N ARG A 102 7.76 -25.00 -3.37
CA ARG A 102 7.06 -26.04 -2.61
C ARG A 102 5.94 -26.70 -3.43
N GLY A 103 5.16 -25.92 -4.18
CA GLY A 103 4.13 -26.46 -5.08
C GLY A 103 4.71 -27.35 -6.20
N ARG A 104 5.96 -27.09 -6.62
CA ARG A 104 6.68 -27.92 -7.60
C ARG A 104 7.21 -29.24 -7.02
N LYS A 105 7.40 -29.34 -5.69
CA LYS A 105 7.81 -30.57 -4.99
C LYS A 105 6.65 -31.49 -4.61
N MET A 106 5.40 -31.02 -4.71
CA MET A 106 4.18 -31.80 -4.43
C MET A 106 3.61 -32.50 -5.68
N ARG A 107 4.27 -32.39 -6.84
CA ARG A 107 3.92 -33.08 -8.08
C ARG A 107 4.93 -34.17 -8.39
#